data_AF-A0AA37PHV4-F1
#
_entry.id   AF-A0AA37PHV4-F1
#
_cell.length_a   1.000
_cell.length_b   1.000
_cell.length_c   1.000
_cell.angle_alpha   90.00
_cell.angle_beta   90.00
_cell.angle_gamma   90.00
#
_symmetry.space_group_name_H-M   'P 1'
#
loop_
_entity.id
_entity.type
_entity.pdbx_description
1 polymer ?
#
loop_
_entity_poly.entity_id
_entity_poly.type
_entity_poly.pdbx_seq_one_letter_code
_entity_poly.pdbx_strand_id
1 'polypeptide(L)'
;MGQGDCEARRMRCYGHILNLVARALLFGADREIFEAESLFYQTVQHEEEDLRLWRKTGPVGKLRNIVRFIRASPQRSERFKKAAQEVDAGSDFELFTQGSRESNLLLNNETRWNSTYLMIHRALQKRAEMETYVNWVQEQDDAHKRIPDDDILSSEDWKVLVEVTSILEPFYLQTKRTEGWGRGDGHGRLWEVMTGMEYLLEHLEDWKNLYNSVLYPVAFQQEEESTIELAAEEDSQPSQTRHRYFRNM
;
A
#
# COMPACT_ATOMS: atom_id res chain seq x y z
N MET A 1 -41.84 5.35 3.68
CA MET A 1 -40.75 5.45 2.70
C MET A 1 -40.75 4.18 1.89
N GLY A 2 -40.88 4.27 0.56
CA GLY A 2 -40.78 3.11 -0.31
C GLY A 2 -39.34 2.61 -0.40
N GLN A 3 -39.14 1.36 -0.79
CA GLN A 3 -37.79 0.78 -0.93
C GLN A 3 -36.90 1.59 -1.90
N GLY A 4 -37.49 2.17 -2.95
CA GLY A 4 -36.80 3.09 -3.87
C GLY A 4 -36.38 4.44 -3.26
N ASP A 5 -37.13 4.98 -2.29
CA ASP A 5 -36.74 6.20 -1.57
C ASP A 5 -35.55 5.95 -0.64
N CYS A 6 -35.50 4.76 -0.04
CA CYS A 6 -34.40 4.35 0.83
C CYS A 6 -33.10 4.16 0.05
N GLU A 7 -33.17 3.63 -1.17
CA GLU A 7 -31.99 3.50 -2.06
C GLU A 7 -31.53 4.85 -2.60
N ALA A 8 -32.46 5.72 -3.03
CA ALA A 8 -32.13 7.06 -3.55
C ALA A 8 -31.48 7.98 -2.51
N ARG A 9 -31.71 7.74 -1.21
CA ARG A 9 -31.17 8.56 -0.10
C ARG A 9 -30.00 7.89 0.62
N ARG A 10 -29.51 6.75 0.13
CA ARG A 10 -28.41 6.00 0.76
C ARG A 10 -27.07 6.63 0.43
N MET A 11 -26.44 7.28 1.42
CA MET A 11 -25.05 7.72 1.30
C MET A 11 -24.08 6.56 1.54
N ARG A 12 -22.95 6.55 0.81
CA ARG A 12 -21.86 5.59 1.06
C ARG A 12 -21.10 6.01 2.32
N CYS A 13 -20.68 5.03 3.12
CA CYS A 13 -19.89 5.28 4.31
C CYS A 13 -18.51 5.81 3.92
N TYR A 14 -18.08 6.93 4.53
CA TYR A 14 -16.79 7.53 4.22
C TYR A 14 -15.61 6.59 4.51
N GLY A 15 -15.62 5.91 5.65
CA GLY A 15 -14.60 4.89 5.95
C GLY A 15 -14.59 3.73 4.95
N HIS A 16 -15.74 3.40 4.33
CA HIS A 16 -15.78 2.41 3.24
C HIS A 16 -15.12 2.97 1.97
N ILE A 17 -15.29 4.25 1.64
CA ILE A 17 -14.61 4.91 0.52
C ILE A 17 -13.09 4.93 0.75
N LEU A 18 -12.64 5.36 1.93
CA LEU A 18 -11.21 5.36 2.29
C LEU A 18 -10.61 3.96 2.19
N ASN A 19 -11.37 2.94 2.61
CA ASN A 19 -11.00 1.56 2.42
C ASN A 19 -10.85 1.22 0.94
N LEU A 20 -11.80 1.54 0.06
CA LEU A 20 -11.65 1.25 -1.37
C LEU A 20 -10.43 1.94 -2.01
N VAL A 21 -10.09 3.16 -1.59
CA VAL A 21 -8.92 3.88 -2.12
C VAL A 21 -7.61 3.25 -1.63
N ALA A 22 -7.44 3.04 -0.32
CA ALA A 22 -6.21 2.46 0.24
C ALA A 22 -5.98 1.01 -0.21
N ARG A 23 -7.04 0.19 -0.12
CA ARG A 23 -7.54 -0.59 -1.27
C ARG A 23 -6.66 -0.70 -2.52
N ALA A 24 -7.05 0.10 -3.49
CA ALA A 24 -6.48 0.15 -4.83
C ALA A 24 -5.01 0.59 -4.83
N LEU A 25 -4.61 1.48 -3.92
CA LEU A 25 -3.21 1.90 -3.79
C LEU A 25 -2.26 0.75 -3.44
N LEU A 26 -2.67 -0.15 -2.54
CA LEU A 26 -1.82 -1.24 -2.07
C LEU A 26 -1.77 -2.44 -3.01
N PHE A 27 -2.88 -2.76 -3.68
CA PHE A 27 -3.06 -4.04 -4.38
C PHE A 27 -3.47 -3.90 -5.85
N GLY A 28 -3.66 -2.67 -6.34
CA GLY A 28 -4.15 -2.43 -7.70
C GLY A 28 -5.63 -2.78 -7.90
N ALA A 29 -6.04 -2.84 -9.17
CA ALA A 29 -7.43 -3.06 -9.58
C ALA A 29 -7.90 -4.52 -9.41
N ASP A 30 -7.00 -5.50 -9.59
CA ASP A 30 -7.33 -6.93 -9.60
C ASP A 30 -7.35 -7.58 -8.20
N ARG A 31 -7.60 -6.77 -7.16
CA ARG A 31 -7.51 -7.23 -5.77
C ARG A 31 -8.45 -8.39 -5.44
N GLU A 32 -9.68 -8.37 -5.93
CA GLU A 32 -10.68 -9.40 -5.58
C GLU A 32 -10.22 -10.79 -6.04
N ILE A 33 -9.57 -10.84 -7.21
CA ILE A 33 -8.95 -12.04 -7.75
C ILE A 33 -7.77 -12.45 -6.86
N PHE A 34 -6.91 -11.50 -6.50
CA PHE A 34 -5.77 -11.74 -5.62
C PHE A 34 -6.16 -12.30 -4.25
N GLU A 35 -7.19 -11.74 -3.60
CA GLU A 35 -7.70 -12.22 -2.31
C GLU A 35 -8.27 -13.64 -2.41
N ALA A 36 -9.03 -13.92 -3.48
CA ALA A 36 -9.58 -15.24 -3.74
C ALA A 36 -8.48 -16.29 -3.98
N GLU A 37 -7.44 -15.92 -4.74
CA GLU A 37 -6.28 -16.78 -5.02
C GLU A 37 -5.46 -17.09 -3.75
N SER A 38 -5.20 -16.08 -2.92
CA SER A 38 -4.51 -16.28 -1.63
C SER A 38 -5.32 -17.16 -0.68
N LEU A 39 -6.64 -16.95 -0.58
CA LEU A 39 -7.52 -17.80 0.24
C LEU A 39 -7.55 -19.24 -0.27
N PHE A 40 -7.57 -19.44 -1.58
CA PHE A 40 -7.50 -20.77 -2.19
C PHE A 40 -6.21 -21.48 -1.77
N TYR A 41 -5.04 -20.86 -1.98
CA TYR A 41 -3.75 -21.45 -1.61
C TYR A 41 -3.64 -21.78 -0.12
N GLN A 42 -4.16 -20.93 0.75
CA GLN A 42 -4.22 -21.22 2.19
C GLN A 42 -5.10 -22.42 2.52
N THR A 43 -6.25 -22.54 1.85
CA THR A 43 -7.20 -23.64 2.07
C THR A 43 -6.61 -24.98 1.64
N VAL A 44 -5.88 -25.00 0.52
CA VAL A 44 -5.22 -26.21 0.01
C VAL A 44 -3.84 -26.45 0.63
N GLN A 45 -3.40 -25.62 1.59
CA GLN A 45 -2.09 -25.69 2.26
C GLN A 45 -0.88 -25.57 1.30
N HIS A 46 -1.07 -24.85 0.20
CA HIS A 46 -0.02 -24.52 -0.76
C HIS A 46 0.71 -23.24 -0.33
N GLU A 47 1.51 -23.35 0.73
CA GLU A 47 2.18 -22.19 1.34
C GLU A 47 3.15 -21.49 0.38
N GLU A 48 3.88 -22.24 -0.45
CA GLU A 48 4.87 -21.67 -1.35
C GLU A 48 4.22 -20.79 -2.44
N GLU A 49 3.10 -21.23 -3.00
CA GLU A 49 2.33 -20.49 -3.99
C GLU A 49 1.72 -19.22 -3.40
N ASP A 50 1.22 -19.28 -2.16
CA ASP A 50 0.77 -18.09 -1.46
C ASP A 50 1.92 -17.10 -1.23
N LEU A 51 3.09 -17.56 -0.77
CA LEU A 51 4.26 -16.70 -0.62
C LEU A 51 4.65 -16.02 -1.94
N ARG A 52 4.67 -16.78 -3.05
CA ARG A 52 4.96 -16.26 -4.39
C ARG A 52 3.93 -15.25 -4.88
N LEU A 53 2.64 -15.49 -4.61
CA LEU A 53 1.57 -14.55 -4.92
C LEU A 53 1.80 -13.22 -4.20
N TRP A 54 2.09 -13.26 -2.90
CA TRP A 54 2.33 -12.06 -2.11
C TRP A 54 3.59 -11.30 -2.55
N ARG A 55 4.66 -11.97 -2.97
CA ARG A 55 5.86 -11.30 -3.53
C ARG A 55 5.55 -10.41 -4.74
N LYS A 56 4.51 -10.72 -5.53
CA LYS A 56 4.08 -9.86 -6.66
C LYS A 56 3.59 -8.48 -6.21
N THR A 57 3.19 -8.33 -4.94
CA THR A 57 2.80 -7.04 -4.34
C THR A 57 4.02 -6.20 -3.95
N GLY A 58 5.24 -6.69 -4.22
CA GLY A 58 6.48 -5.98 -3.94
C GLY A 58 6.88 -6.00 -2.45
N PRO A 59 7.49 -4.92 -1.94
CA PRO A 59 8.04 -4.85 -0.58
C PRO A 59 7.01 -5.16 0.52
N VAL A 60 5.76 -4.73 0.33
CA VAL A 60 4.67 -4.97 1.30
C VAL A 60 4.38 -6.46 1.45
N GLY A 61 4.43 -7.22 0.34
CA GLY A 61 4.21 -8.65 0.32
C GLY A 61 5.37 -9.44 0.95
N LYS A 62 6.61 -9.07 0.63
CA LYS A 62 7.81 -9.62 1.27
C LYS A 62 7.77 -9.41 2.80
N LEU A 63 7.45 -8.19 3.23
CA LEU A 63 7.31 -7.87 4.66
C LEU A 63 6.25 -8.75 5.32
N ARG A 64 5.08 -8.90 4.70
CA ARG A 64 4.03 -9.80 5.21
C ARG A 64 4.53 -11.23 5.37
N ASN A 65 5.28 -11.74 4.39
CA ASN A 65 5.84 -13.10 4.44
C ASN A 65 6.80 -13.27 5.63
N ILE A 66 7.69 -12.30 5.87
CA ILE A 66 8.58 -12.30 7.05
C ILE A 66 7.76 -12.28 8.36
N VAL A 67 6.78 -11.38 8.47
CA VAL A 67 5.94 -11.26 9.67
C VAL A 67 5.16 -12.55 9.93
N ARG A 68 4.61 -13.17 8.88
CA ARG A 68 3.96 -14.48 8.97
C ARG A 68 4.93 -15.55 9.46
N PHE A 69 6.13 -15.61 8.90
CA PHE A 69 7.16 -16.58 9.30
C PHE A 69 7.52 -16.49 10.79
N ILE A 70 7.66 -15.27 11.32
CA ILE A 70 7.98 -15.01 12.74
C ILE A 70 6.81 -15.42 13.64
N ARG A 71 5.58 -15.15 13.21
CA ARG A 71 4.35 -15.42 13.98
C ARG A 71 3.85 -16.85 13.87
N ALA A 72 4.28 -17.61 12.87
CA ALA A 72 3.90 -19.00 12.66
C ALA A 72 4.33 -19.93 13.81
N SER A 73 5.33 -19.55 14.60
CA SER A 73 5.79 -20.33 15.76
C SER A 73 5.95 -19.45 17.00
N PRO A 74 5.38 -19.86 18.16
CA PRO A 74 5.60 -19.17 19.43
C PRO A 74 7.08 -19.04 19.79
N GLN A 75 7.90 -20.05 19.44
CA GLN A 75 9.34 -20.03 19.68
C GLN A 75 10.04 -18.92 18.88
N ARG A 76 9.62 -18.71 17.62
CA ARG A 76 10.14 -17.64 16.76
C ARG A 76 9.72 -16.27 17.27
N SER A 77 8.45 -16.12 17.67
CA SER A 77 7.93 -14.88 18.24
C SER A 77 8.62 -14.50 19.55
N GLU A 78 8.83 -15.44 20.47
CA GLU A 78 9.58 -15.18 21.71
C GLU A 78 11.04 -14.81 21.45
N ARG A 79 11.69 -15.44 20.45
CA ARG A 79 13.06 -15.07 20.06
C ARG A 79 13.14 -13.66 19.47
N PHE A 80 12.18 -13.28 18.64
CA PHE A 80 12.10 -11.91 18.14
C PHE A 80 11.96 -10.90 19.29
N LYS A 81 11.13 -11.21 20.30
CA LYS A 81 11.03 -10.36 21.50
C LYS A 81 12.35 -10.20 22.25
N LYS A 82 13.13 -11.28 22.37
CA LYS A 82 14.46 -11.22 23.00
C LYS A 82 15.43 -10.36 22.21
N ALA A 83 15.52 -10.56 20.90
CA ALA A 83 16.34 -9.70 20.02
C ALA A 83 15.93 -8.23 20.15
N ALA A 84 14.62 -7.97 20.26
CA ALA A 84 14.13 -6.61 20.45
C ALA A 84 14.50 -5.99 21.80
N GLN A 85 14.54 -6.78 22.87
CA GLN A 85 14.99 -6.33 24.18
C GLN A 85 16.51 -6.07 24.22
N GLU A 86 17.30 -6.84 23.49
CA GLU A 86 18.76 -6.68 23.41
C GLU A 86 19.15 -5.39 22.67
N VAL A 87 18.41 -5.03 21.61
CA VAL A 87 18.60 -3.77 20.88
C VAL A 87 18.18 -2.56 21.74
N ASP A 88 17.04 -2.64 22.41
CA ASP A 88 16.49 -1.58 23.28
C ASP A 88 17.40 -1.32 24.50
N ALA A 89 18.02 -2.37 25.06
CA ALA A 89 18.99 -2.26 26.16
C ALA A 89 20.31 -1.57 25.74
N GLY A 90 20.62 -1.49 24.45
CA GLY A 90 21.77 -0.76 23.91
C GLY A 90 21.49 0.73 23.65
N SER A 91 20.22 1.14 23.61
CA SER A 91 19.76 2.52 23.33
C SER A 91 19.27 3.22 24.61
N ASP A 92 20.17 3.44 25.57
CA ASP A 92 19.89 4.07 26.88
C ASP A 92 19.53 5.59 26.80
N PHE A 93 19.16 6.13 25.63
CA PHE A 93 18.97 7.59 25.45
C PHE A 93 17.55 8.07 25.09
N GLU A 94 16.58 7.20 24.81
CA GLU A 94 15.24 7.65 24.37
C GLU A 94 14.12 7.27 25.35
N LEU A 95 14.12 7.91 26.51
CA LEU A 95 13.13 7.74 27.59
C LEU A 95 11.70 8.25 27.25
N PHE A 96 11.42 8.64 26.00
CA PHE A 96 10.15 9.27 25.60
C PHE A 96 9.41 8.61 24.43
N THR A 97 9.95 7.56 23.81
CA THR A 97 9.21 6.75 22.84
C THR A 97 8.28 5.79 23.59
N GLN A 98 6.98 5.85 23.30
CA GLN A 98 5.93 5.03 23.91
C GLN A 98 6.40 3.59 24.14
N GLY A 99 6.61 3.26 25.41
CA GLY A 99 7.41 2.11 25.80
C GLY A 99 6.90 0.76 25.28
N SER A 100 7.85 -0.11 24.95
CA SER A 100 8.08 -1.46 25.48
C SER A 100 6.91 -2.47 25.64
N ARG A 101 5.64 -2.13 25.39
CA ARG A 101 4.49 -2.99 25.72
C ARG A 101 3.93 -3.78 24.54
N GLU A 102 4.38 -3.49 23.33
CA GLU A 102 3.90 -4.15 22.11
C GLU A 102 5.09 -4.61 21.24
N SER A 103 5.87 -5.55 21.77
CA SER A 103 7.06 -6.10 21.10
C SER A 103 6.76 -7.00 19.90
N ASN A 104 5.48 -7.26 19.58
CA ASN A 104 5.09 -8.16 18.51
C ASN A 104 4.89 -7.42 17.19
N LEU A 105 5.38 -7.99 16.10
CA LEU A 105 4.98 -7.59 14.75
C LEU A 105 3.48 -7.85 14.57
N LEU A 106 2.82 -6.96 13.84
CA LEU A 106 1.40 -7.07 13.52
C LEU A 106 1.24 -7.76 12.17
N LEU A 107 0.55 -8.90 12.12
CA LEU A 107 0.17 -9.49 10.84
C LEU A 107 -1.04 -8.75 10.30
N ASN A 108 -1.04 -8.44 9.01
CA ASN A 108 -2.22 -7.86 8.38
C ASN A 108 -3.40 -8.85 8.41
N ASN A 109 -4.60 -8.31 8.59
CA ASN A 109 -5.86 -8.97 8.25
C ASN A 109 -6.15 -8.65 6.78
N GLU A 110 -6.13 -9.68 5.95
CA GLU A 110 -6.20 -9.60 4.47
C GLU A 110 -7.35 -8.70 3.98
N THR A 111 -8.46 -8.69 4.71
CA THR A 111 -9.67 -7.93 4.35
C THR A 111 -9.60 -6.43 4.64
N ARG A 112 -8.60 -5.91 5.38
CA ARG A 112 -8.57 -4.52 5.87
C ARG A 112 -7.21 -3.85 5.72
N TRP A 113 -7.14 -2.83 4.86
CA TRP A 113 -5.92 -2.05 4.62
C TRP A 113 -5.32 -1.42 5.90
N ASN A 114 -6.14 -1.02 6.88
CA ASN A 114 -5.67 -0.47 8.18
C ASN A 114 -4.67 -1.40 8.88
N SER A 115 -4.89 -2.72 8.79
CA SER A 115 -4.00 -3.70 9.39
C SER A 115 -2.69 -3.86 8.61
N THR A 116 -2.72 -3.60 7.30
CA THR A 116 -1.52 -3.58 6.45
C THR A 116 -0.69 -2.34 6.76
N TYR A 117 -1.32 -1.16 6.89
CA TYR A 117 -0.65 0.05 7.37
C TYR A 117 0.02 -0.16 8.74
N LEU A 118 -0.72 -0.71 9.71
CA LEU A 118 -0.17 -0.95 11.05
C LEU A 118 0.97 -1.98 11.05
N MET A 119 0.93 -2.99 10.18
CA MET A 119 2.03 -3.93 9.97
C MET A 119 3.28 -3.22 9.48
N ILE A 120 3.16 -2.38 8.44
CA ILE A 120 4.29 -1.65 7.86
C ILE A 120 4.85 -0.64 8.88
N HIS A 121 3.98 0.17 9.48
CA HIS A 121 4.37 1.15 10.48
C HIS A 121 5.12 0.50 11.66
N ARG A 122 4.63 -0.64 12.17
CA ARG A 122 5.31 -1.38 13.23
C ARG A 122 6.65 -1.97 12.78
N ALA A 123 6.73 -2.47 11.56
CA ALA A 123 7.97 -3.00 11.01
C ALA A 123 9.05 -1.91 10.86
N LEU A 124 8.66 -0.71 10.43
CA LEU A 124 9.56 0.45 10.34
C LEU A 124 10.09 0.87 11.72
N GLN A 125 9.23 0.89 12.74
CA GLN A 125 9.66 1.15 14.12
C GLN A 125 10.63 0.10 14.66
N LYS A 126 10.53 -1.15 14.17
CA LYS A 126 11.31 -2.30 14.63
C LYS A 126 12.35 -2.78 13.62
N ARG A 127 12.80 -1.88 12.74
CA ARG A 127 13.65 -2.23 11.60
C ARG A 127 14.95 -2.88 12.05
N ALA A 128 15.63 -2.30 13.05
CA ALA A 128 16.90 -2.82 13.54
C ALA A 128 16.76 -4.22 14.16
N GLU A 129 15.68 -4.44 14.92
CA GLU A 129 15.35 -5.74 15.50
C GLU A 129 15.02 -6.77 14.43
N MET A 130 14.31 -6.37 13.37
CA MET A 130 14.01 -7.24 12.24
C MET A 130 15.25 -7.62 11.45
N GLU A 131 16.12 -6.66 11.11
CA GLU A 131 17.38 -6.92 10.41
C GLU A 131 18.27 -7.87 11.24
N THR A 132 18.39 -7.64 12.54
CA THR A 132 19.15 -8.51 13.47
C THR A 132 18.57 -9.93 13.49
N TYR A 133 17.25 -10.06 13.61
CA TYR A 133 16.58 -11.36 13.62
C TYR A 133 16.73 -12.11 12.30
N VAL A 134 16.58 -11.42 11.16
CA VAL A 134 16.73 -12.01 9.83
C VAL A 134 18.15 -12.53 9.63
N ASN A 135 19.17 -11.73 9.97
CA ASN A 135 20.57 -12.16 9.86
C ASN A 135 20.83 -13.43 10.69
N TRP A 136 20.36 -13.46 11.94
CA TRP A 136 20.49 -14.64 12.80
C TRP A 136 19.74 -15.88 12.25
N VAL A 137 18.57 -15.70 11.64
CA VAL A 137 17.85 -16.80 10.99
C VAL A 137 18.62 -17.34 9.78
N GLN A 138 19.23 -16.46 8.98
CA GLN A 138 20.01 -16.86 7.80
C GLN A 138 21.31 -17.58 8.16
N GLU A 139 21.88 -17.32 9.33
CA GLU A 139 23.06 -18.02 9.84
C GLU A 139 22.79 -19.48 10.28
N GLN A 140 21.53 -19.91 10.40
CA GLN A 140 21.23 -21.29 10.78
C GLN A 140 21.52 -22.28 9.65
N ASP A 141 22.13 -23.44 9.95
CA ASP A 141 22.46 -24.48 8.96
C ASP A 141 21.23 -25.14 8.29
N ASP A 142 20.05 -25.06 8.91
CA ASP A 142 18.84 -25.72 8.42
C ASP A 142 18.06 -24.81 7.45
N ALA A 143 18.14 -25.13 6.15
CA ALA A 143 17.43 -24.42 5.08
C ALA A 143 15.91 -24.32 5.31
N HIS A 144 15.28 -25.30 5.97
CA HIS A 144 13.84 -25.27 6.26
C HIS A 144 13.47 -24.30 7.39
N LYS A 145 14.47 -23.82 8.15
CA LYS A 145 14.30 -22.81 9.19
C LYS A 145 14.70 -21.42 8.73
N ARG A 146 15.14 -21.26 7.47
CA ARG A 146 15.47 -19.96 6.89
C ARG A 146 14.22 -19.29 6.33
N ILE A 147 14.28 -17.97 6.21
CA ILE A 147 13.35 -17.20 5.39
C ILE A 147 13.82 -17.36 3.94
N PRO A 148 12.94 -17.58 2.96
CA PRO A 148 13.35 -17.63 1.56
C PRO A 148 14.10 -16.36 1.16
N ASP A 149 15.19 -16.50 0.42
CA ASP A 149 16.04 -15.35 0.03
C ASP A 149 15.26 -14.28 -0.75
N ASP A 150 14.26 -14.70 -1.53
CA ASP A 150 13.35 -13.82 -2.27
C ASP A 150 12.50 -12.89 -1.37
N ASP A 151 12.30 -13.26 -0.10
CA ASP A 151 11.50 -12.51 0.86
C ASP A 151 12.35 -11.53 1.70
N ILE A 152 13.68 -11.55 1.57
CA ILE A 152 14.57 -10.61 2.27
C ILE A 152 14.37 -9.20 1.71
N LEU A 153 14.16 -8.24 2.61
CA LEU A 153 13.97 -6.83 2.27
C LEU A 153 15.32 -6.15 2.05
N SER A 154 15.52 -5.59 0.85
CA SER A 154 16.67 -4.73 0.53
C SER A 154 16.52 -3.33 1.13
N SER A 155 17.60 -2.53 1.12
CA SER A 155 17.55 -1.11 1.52
C SER A 155 16.52 -0.30 0.72
N GLU A 156 16.35 -0.63 -0.55
CA GLU A 156 15.40 -0.03 -1.49
C GLU A 156 13.97 -0.43 -1.12
N ASP A 157 13.75 -1.71 -0.79
CA ASP A 157 12.45 -2.18 -0.30
C ASP A 157 12.03 -1.42 0.96
N TRP A 158 12.96 -1.14 1.89
CA TRP A 158 12.69 -0.34 3.08
C TRP A 158 12.32 1.12 2.76
N LYS A 159 12.96 1.75 1.76
CA LYS A 159 12.60 3.10 1.31
C LYS A 159 11.16 3.13 0.77
N VAL A 160 10.81 2.16 -0.07
CA VAL A 160 9.44 2.03 -0.61
C VAL A 160 8.43 1.83 0.53
N LEU A 161 8.76 1.04 1.56
CA LEU A 161 7.87 0.86 2.72
C LEU A 161 7.65 2.18 3.50
N VAL A 162 8.68 3.02 3.61
CA VAL A 162 8.55 4.37 4.19
C VAL A 162 7.61 5.23 3.35
N GLU A 163 7.82 5.30 2.04
CA GLU A 163 6.98 6.08 1.12
C GLU A 163 5.52 5.62 1.15
N VAL A 164 5.28 4.31 1.08
CA VAL A 164 3.92 3.73 1.19
C VAL A 164 3.27 4.09 2.52
N THR A 165 4.04 4.10 3.61
CA THR A 165 3.51 4.51 4.93
C THR A 165 3.14 5.98 4.94
N SER A 166 3.99 6.85 4.40
CA SER A 166 3.72 8.28 4.31
C SER A 166 2.50 8.62 3.44
N ILE A 167 2.25 7.87 2.36
CA ILE A 167 1.05 8.02 1.53
C ILE A 167 -0.21 7.57 2.28
N LEU A 168 -0.12 6.50 3.08
CA LEU A 168 -1.27 5.90 3.76
C LEU A 168 -1.59 6.51 5.14
N GLU A 169 -0.64 7.19 5.77
CA GLU A 169 -0.82 7.78 7.10
C GLU A 169 -2.00 8.76 7.15
N PRO A 170 -2.17 9.70 6.20
CA PRO A 170 -3.35 10.57 6.15
C PRO A 170 -4.67 9.80 6.09
N PHE A 171 -4.73 8.72 5.31
CA PHE A 171 -5.90 7.86 5.24
C PHE A 171 -6.20 7.23 6.60
N TYR A 172 -5.15 6.80 7.31
CA TYR A 172 -5.30 6.13 8.59
C TYR A 172 -5.84 7.10 9.63
N LEU A 173 -5.24 8.28 9.74
CA LEU A 173 -5.69 9.34 10.64
C LEU A 173 -7.14 9.74 10.34
N GLN A 174 -7.50 9.87 9.07
CA GLN A 174 -8.86 10.26 8.68
C GLN A 174 -9.89 9.14 8.95
N THR A 175 -9.49 7.88 8.80
CA THR A 175 -10.32 6.74 9.20
C THR A 175 -10.50 6.69 10.72
N LYS A 176 -9.44 6.95 11.49
CA LYS A 176 -9.50 7.04 12.96
C LYS A 176 -10.31 8.23 13.46
N ARG A 177 -10.27 9.34 12.76
CA ARG A 177 -11.07 10.53 13.08
C ARG A 177 -12.56 10.29 12.86
N THR A 178 -12.91 9.46 11.89
CA THR A 178 -14.30 9.21 11.48
C THR A 178 -14.86 7.87 11.94
N GLU A 179 -14.06 7.04 12.62
CA GLU A 179 -14.57 5.86 13.33
C GLU A 179 -15.20 6.26 14.67
N GLY A 180 -16.31 5.61 15.03
CA GLY A 180 -17.04 5.85 16.28
C GLY A 180 -18.45 6.40 16.08
N TRP A 181 -19.23 6.40 17.16
CA TRP A 181 -20.51 7.09 17.23
C TRP A 181 -20.29 8.44 17.90
N GLY A 182 -20.48 9.53 17.16
CA GLY A 182 -20.29 10.88 17.67
C GLY A 182 -21.18 11.18 18.88
N ARG A 183 -20.61 11.07 20.07
CA ARG A 183 -21.17 11.68 21.29
C ARG A 183 -20.56 13.08 21.43
N GLY A 184 -21.01 14.02 20.61
CA GLY A 184 -20.50 15.40 20.62
C GLY A 184 -20.48 16.08 19.25
N ASP A 185 -19.57 17.05 19.09
CA ASP A 185 -19.33 17.85 17.88
C ASP A 185 -18.38 17.20 16.84
N GLY A 186 -17.73 16.07 17.18
CA GLY A 186 -16.90 15.29 16.26
C GLY A 186 -17.51 13.94 15.81
N HIS A 187 -16.71 13.21 15.02
CA HIS A 187 -16.94 11.87 14.47
C HIS A 187 -17.90 11.80 13.28
N GLY A 188 -17.38 12.06 12.08
CA GLY A 188 -18.00 11.66 10.81
C GLY A 188 -19.15 12.56 10.37
N ARG A 189 -19.16 13.83 10.82
CA ARG A 189 -20.10 14.83 10.30
C ARG A 189 -19.78 15.13 8.84
N LEU A 190 -20.79 15.51 8.05
CA LEU A 190 -20.63 15.73 6.61
C LEU A 190 -19.52 16.75 6.28
N TRP A 191 -19.38 17.81 7.06
CA TRP A 191 -18.33 18.81 6.86
C TRP A 191 -16.92 18.25 7.11
N GLU A 192 -16.74 17.34 8.08
CA GLU A 192 -15.46 16.66 8.34
C GLU A 192 -15.11 15.69 7.20
N VAL A 193 -16.14 15.07 6.60
CA VAL A 193 -15.99 14.20 5.43
C VAL A 193 -15.55 15.02 4.22
N MET A 194 -16.20 16.15 3.92
CA MET A 194 -15.83 17.02 2.81
C MET A 194 -14.41 17.55 2.95
N THR A 195 -14.08 18.13 4.10
CA THR A 195 -12.73 18.64 4.39
C THR A 195 -11.68 17.52 4.33
N GLY A 196 -12.04 16.33 4.82
CA GLY A 196 -11.18 15.15 4.75
C GLY A 196 -10.91 14.67 3.33
N MET A 197 -11.90 14.75 2.44
CA MET A 197 -11.72 14.38 1.03
C MET A 197 -10.79 15.37 0.31
N GLU A 198 -10.97 16.68 0.54
CA GLU A 198 -10.08 17.72 -0.03
C GLU A 198 -8.63 17.52 0.43
N TYR A 199 -8.42 17.34 1.73
CA TYR A 199 -7.10 17.07 2.30
C TYR A 199 -6.43 15.82 1.71
N LEU A 200 -7.17 14.71 1.57
CA LEU A 200 -6.62 13.49 0.98
C LEU A 200 -6.35 13.61 -0.52
N LEU A 201 -7.17 14.40 -1.23
CA LEU A 201 -6.96 14.66 -2.65
C LEU A 201 -5.67 15.46 -2.87
N GLU A 202 -5.52 16.59 -2.16
CA GLU A 202 -4.31 17.42 -2.21
C GLU A 202 -3.06 16.58 -1.90
N HIS A 203 -3.11 15.76 -0.84
CA HIS A 203 -2.03 14.86 -0.49
C HIS A 203 -1.65 13.89 -1.63
N LEU A 204 -2.63 13.27 -2.29
CA LEU A 204 -2.37 12.36 -3.40
C LEU A 204 -1.86 13.10 -4.65
N GLU A 205 -2.34 14.31 -4.90
CA GLU A 205 -1.87 15.16 -6.00
C GLU A 205 -0.41 15.58 -5.80
N ASP A 206 -0.02 15.94 -4.58
CA ASP A 206 1.38 16.24 -4.23
C ASP A 206 2.30 15.06 -4.50
N TRP A 207 1.90 13.85 -4.05
CA TRP A 207 2.66 12.63 -4.34
C TRP A 207 2.71 12.32 -5.83
N LYS A 208 1.60 12.48 -6.56
CA LYS A 208 1.56 12.30 -8.01
C LYS A 208 2.53 13.27 -8.71
N ASN A 209 2.54 14.54 -8.29
CA ASN A 209 3.42 15.56 -8.85
C ASN A 209 4.89 15.26 -8.56
N LEU A 210 5.21 14.80 -7.34
CA LEU A 210 6.55 14.35 -6.98
C LEU A 210 7.02 13.22 -7.90
N TYR A 211 6.23 12.15 -8.06
CA TYR A 211 6.60 11.04 -8.93
C TYR A 211 6.68 11.44 -10.40
N ASN A 212 5.77 12.30 -10.89
CA ASN A 212 5.83 12.81 -12.26
C ASN A 212 7.11 13.62 -12.49
N SER A 213 7.52 14.46 -11.53
CA SER A 213 8.75 15.25 -11.64
C SER A 213 10.03 14.40 -11.62
N VAL A 214 10.00 13.27 -10.92
CA VAL A 214 11.12 12.32 -10.82
C VAL A 214 11.21 11.42 -12.06
N LEU A 215 10.07 10.95 -12.58
CA LEU A 215 10.01 10.04 -13.73
C LEU A 215 10.13 10.78 -15.07
N TYR A 216 9.62 12.01 -15.14
CA TYR A 216 9.67 12.88 -16.32
C TYR A 216 10.20 14.25 -15.92
N PRO A 217 11.52 14.37 -15.63
CA PRO A 217 12.13 15.67 -15.41
C PRO A 217 11.86 16.53 -16.66
N VAL A 218 11.49 17.79 -16.43
CA VAL A 218 11.01 18.83 -17.37
C VAL A 218 11.65 18.85 -18.77
N ALA A 219 12.85 18.29 -18.94
CA ALA A 219 13.49 18.03 -20.23
C ALA A 219 12.63 17.20 -21.22
N PHE A 220 11.75 16.31 -20.76
CA PHE A 220 10.88 15.52 -21.64
C PHE A 220 9.56 16.21 -22.01
N GLN A 221 9.16 17.28 -21.30
CA GLN A 221 7.92 18.00 -21.60
C GLN A 221 8.03 18.85 -22.88
N GLN A 222 9.23 19.35 -23.21
CA GLN A 222 9.46 20.14 -24.42
C GLN A 222 9.39 19.30 -25.70
N GLU A 223 9.80 18.03 -25.66
CA GLU A 223 9.73 17.14 -26.83
C GLU A 223 8.29 16.70 -27.09
N GLU A 224 7.50 16.42 -26.06
CA GLU A 224 6.11 15.98 -26.22
C GLU A 224 5.17 17.11 -26.66
N GLU A 225 5.30 18.33 -26.10
CA GLU A 225 4.54 19.50 -26.58
C GLU A 225 4.90 19.84 -28.04
N SER A 226 6.17 19.73 -28.43
CA SER A 226 6.59 19.95 -29.83
C SER A 226 6.03 18.90 -30.79
N THR A 227 5.89 17.64 -30.34
CA THR A 227 5.36 16.54 -31.15
C THR A 227 3.84 16.65 -31.32
N ILE A 228 3.13 17.14 -30.29
CA ILE A 228 1.68 17.38 -30.33
C ILE A 228 1.34 18.60 -31.21
N GLU A 229 2.14 19.67 -31.17
CA GLU A 229 1.96 20.83 -32.07
C GLU A 229 2.21 20.47 -33.54
N LEU A 230 3.23 19.65 -33.84
CA LEU A 230 3.50 19.14 -35.19
C LEU A 230 2.36 18.26 -35.74
N ALA A 231 1.76 17.44 -34.88
CA ALA A 231 0.62 16.60 -35.26
C ALA A 231 -0.67 17.43 -35.51
N ALA A 232 -0.85 18.55 -34.81
CA ALA A 232 -1.98 19.45 -35.02
C ALA A 232 -1.87 20.29 -36.31
N GLU A 233 -0.65 20.59 -36.77
CA GLU A 233 -0.41 21.27 -38.05
C GLU A 233 -0.65 20.37 -39.27
N GLU A 234 -0.34 19.06 -39.19
CA GLU A 234 -0.60 18.11 -40.28
C GLU A 234 -2.10 17.88 -40.55
N ASP A 235 -2.93 17.86 -39.50
CA ASP A 235 -4.39 17.67 -39.62
C ASP A 235 -5.13 18.92 -40.15
N SER A 236 -4.44 20.06 -40.25
CA SER A 236 -5.01 21.34 -40.70
C SER A 236 -4.86 21.58 -42.21
N GLN A 237 -4.20 20.68 -42.96
CA GLN A 237 -4.05 20.81 -44.42
C GLN A 237 -5.24 20.17 -45.18
N PRO A 238 -6.02 20.95 -45.96
CA PRO A 238 -7.20 20.42 -46.64
C PRO A 238 -6.83 19.51 -47.84
N SER A 239 -7.28 18.27 -47.77
CA SER A 239 -7.15 17.23 -48.81
C SER A 239 -7.78 17.66 -50.14
N GLN A 240 -6.97 17.83 -51.19
CA GLN A 240 -7.47 18.07 -52.55
C GLN A 240 -8.08 16.78 -53.15
N THR A 241 -9.40 16.67 -53.09
CA THR A 241 -10.17 15.57 -53.70
C THR A 241 -10.18 15.70 -55.24
N ARG A 242 -9.41 14.85 -55.94
CA ARG A 242 -9.49 14.70 -57.41
C ARG A 242 -10.70 13.84 -57.78
N HIS A 243 -11.74 14.46 -58.32
CA HIS A 243 -12.77 13.79 -59.12
C HIS A 243 -12.15 13.08 -60.34
N ARG A 244 -12.42 11.79 -60.51
CA ARG A 244 -12.23 11.10 -61.80
C ARG A 244 -13.55 10.47 -62.23
N TYR A 245 -14.03 10.96 -63.37
CA TYR A 245 -15.16 10.44 -64.14
C TYR A 245 -14.95 8.96 -64.51
N PHE A 246 -15.97 8.13 -64.30
CA PHE A 246 -16.09 6.81 -64.91
C PHE A 246 -16.64 6.95 -66.33
N ARG A 247 -15.99 6.31 -67.32
CA ARG A 247 -16.45 6.20 -68.70
C ARG A 247 -16.36 4.73 -69.17
N ASN A 248 -17.44 4.27 -69.80
CA ASN A 248 -17.65 3.03 -70.58
C ASN A 248 -17.83 1.74 -69.74
N MET A 249 -18.88 0.94 -69.96
CA MET A 249 -19.36 0.39 -71.24
C MET A 249 -20.88 0.47 -71.42
#